data_AF-A0A5K1K530-F1
#
_entry.id   AF-A0A5K1K530-F1
#
_cell.length_a   1.000
_cell.length_b   1.000
_cell.length_c   1.000
_cell.angle_alpha   90.00
_cell.angle_beta   90.00
_cell.angle_gamma   90.00
#
_symmetry.space_group_name_H-M   'P 1'
#
loop_
_entity.id
_entity.type
_entity.pdbx_description
1 polymer ?
#
loop_
_entity_poly.entity_id
_entity_poly.type
_entity_poly.pdbx_seq_one_letter_code
_entity_poly.pdbx_strand_id
1 'polypeptide(L)'
;MVYELIETAKTDPDTRSLVLNLVRKILEKKAIYGGERTIRPLFRLPLRTWNYSVHLLLQQLVWMQDHWHECAADGAPCPLNFNEEERELIDQGAWQFARRMTYRWMLESAVGAGNDGRVPTDQYAEARMLCDAFAQEWNTDEWGPFPFQDGGRSAMNS
;
A
#
# COMPACT_ATOMS: atom_id res chain seq x y z
N MET A 1 6.11 -3.63 -17.71
CA MET A 1 5.14 -2.55 -17.44
C MET A 1 5.08 -2.13 -15.97
N VAL A 2 4.54 -2.94 -15.02
CA VAL A 2 4.42 -2.49 -13.60
C VAL A 2 5.79 -2.38 -12.91
N TYR A 3 6.70 -3.32 -13.15
CA TYR A 3 8.08 -3.23 -12.64
C TYR A 3 8.82 -1.99 -13.14
N GLU A 4 8.79 -1.73 -14.45
CA GLU A 4 9.39 -0.54 -15.07
C GLU A 4 8.80 0.78 -14.52
N LEU A 5 7.50 0.78 -14.20
CA LEU A 5 6.83 1.91 -13.57
C LEU A 5 7.38 2.16 -12.15
N ILE A 6 7.62 1.10 -11.37
CA ILE A 6 8.22 1.21 -10.02
C ILE A 6 9.68 1.70 -10.10
N GLU A 7 10.46 1.18 -11.05
CA GLU A 7 11.85 1.61 -11.26
C GLU A 7 11.93 3.08 -11.65
N THR A 8 11.05 3.53 -12.56
CA THR A 8 10.96 4.94 -12.95
C THR A 8 10.50 5.83 -11.78
N ALA A 9 9.58 5.36 -10.95
CA ALA A 9 9.11 6.07 -9.76
C ALA A 9 10.16 6.26 -8.65
N LYS A 10 11.30 5.54 -8.70
CA LYS A 10 12.41 5.76 -7.76
C LYS A 10 13.02 7.15 -7.98
N THR A 11 13.20 7.53 -9.24
CA THR A 11 13.93 8.74 -9.66
C THR A 11 13.01 9.90 -10.05
N ASP A 12 11.77 9.62 -10.45
CA ASP A 12 10.79 10.63 -10.84
C ASP A 12 9.66 10.82 -9.81
N PRO A 13 9.57 12.00 -9.16
CA PRO A 13 8.49 12.33 -8.21
C PRO A 13 7.08 12.27 -8.79
N ASP A 14 6.90 12.59 -10.07
CA ASP A 14 5.58 12.58 -10.71
C ASP A 14 5.09 11.14 -10.90
N THR A 15 5.97 10.27 -11.40
CA THR A 15 5.70 8.82 -11.49
C THR A 15 5.47 8.20 -10.11
N ARG A 16 6.20 8.64 -9.07
CA ARG A 16 5.97 8.20 -7.68
C ARG A 16 4.55 8.51 -7.21
N SER A 17 4.08 9.72 -7.47
CA SER A 17 2.72 10.16 -7.14
C SER A 17 1.65 9.33 -7.87
N LEU A 18 1.90 8.98 -9.13
CA LEU A 18 1.02 8.10 -9.90
C LEU A 18 0.90 6.70 -9.28
N VAL A 19 2.03 6.08 -8.90
CA VAL A 19 2.03 4.75 -8.28
C VAL A 19 1.32 4.78 -6.92
N LEU A 20 1.59 5.80 -6.09
CA LEU A 20 0.90 6.00 -4.81
C LEU A 20 -0.62 6.08 -5.00
N ASN A 21 -1.07 6.87 -5.98
CA ASN A 21 -2.49 7.03 -6.29
C ASN A 21 -3.12 5.74 -6.83
N LEU A 22 -2.40 4.97 -7.66
CA LEU A 22 -2.86 3.67 -8.15
C LEU A 22 -3.04 2.68 -6.99
N VAL A 23 -2.06 2.58 -6.09
CA VAL A 23 -2.14 1.73 -4.89
C VAL A 23 -3.34 2.14 -4.05
N ARG A 24 -3.50 3.44 -3.76
CA ARG A 24 -4.67 3.96 -3.03
C ARG A 24 -5.98 3.53 -3.68
N LYS A 25 -6.13 3.70 -5.00
CA LYS A 25 -7.34 3.31 -5.74
C LYS A 25 -7.63 1.81 -5.67
N ILE A 26 -6.59 0.97 -5.72
CA ILE A 26 -6.74 -0.48 -5.56
C ILE A 26 -7.18 -0.81 -4.14
N LEU A 27 -6.58 -0.18 -3.12
CA LEU A 27 -6.96 -0.37 -1.71
C LEU A 27 -8.40 0.10 -1.46
N GLU A 28 -8.80 1.27 -1.98
CA GLU A 28 -10.18 1.76 -1.95
C GLU A 28 -11.14 0.72 -2.54
N LYS A 29 -10.85 0.21 -3.74
CA LYS A 29 -11.67 -0.84 -4.38
C LYS A 29 -11.75 -2.11 -3.53
N LYS A 30 -10.64 -2.54 -2.91
CA LYS A 30 -10.62 -3.71 -2.04
C LYS A 30 -11.36 -3.46 -0.70
N ALA A 31 -11.38 -2.22 -0.21
CA ALA A 31 -12.06 -1.84 1.05
C ALA A 31 -13.59 -1.83 0.95
N ILE A 32 -14.16 -1.64 -0.25
CA ILE A 32 -15.61 -1.52 -0.49
C ILE A 32 -16.40 -2.81 -0.14
N TYR A 33 -15.74 -3.94 0.11
CA TYR A 33 -16.40 -5.18 0.57
C TYR A 33 -16.85 -5.17 2.05
N GLY A 34 -16.62 -4.08 2.80
CA GLY A 34 -16.95 -3.95 4.21
C GLY A 34 -18.05 -2.93 4.55
N GLY A 35 -19.14 -2.84 3.79
CA GLY A 35 -20.46 -2.38 4.29
C GLY A 35 -20.61 -1.01 4.99
N GLU A 36 -19.65 -0.09 4.96
CA GLU A 36 -19.73 1.14 5.76
C GLU A 36 -19.95 2.40 4.90
N ARG A 37 -21.15 2.97 5.01
CA ARG A 37 -21.50 4.33 4.55
C ARG A 37 -20.99 5.34 5.57
N THR A 38 -19.89 6.03 5.33
CA THR A 38 -19.41 7.12 6.21
C THR A 38 -18.91 8.35 5.44
N ILE A 39 -18.87 9.46 6.17
CA ILE A 39 -18.94 10.88 5.76
C ILE A 39 -17.71 11.30 4.91
N ARG A 40 -17.91 12.11 3.87
CA ARG A 40 -17.15 12.08 2.60
C ARG A 40 -15.68 12.57 2.54
N PRO A 41 -15.12 13.45 3.39
CA PRO A 41 -13.71 13.88 3.21
C PRO A 41 -12.69 13.01 3.96
N LEU A 42 -12.92 12.74 5.25
CA LEU A 42 -12.05 11.93 6.13
C LEU A 42 -12.02 10.44 5.76
N PHE A 43 -13.04 9.97 5.03
CA PHE A 43 -13.22 8.55 4.68
C PHE A 43 -13.05 8.25 3.19
N ARG A 44 -12.47 9.16 2.37
CA ARG A 44 -12.11 8.81 0.97
C ARG A 44 -11.19 7.59 0.89
N LEU A 45 -10.52 7.29 1.99
CA LEU A 45 -9.78 6.09 2.24
C LEU A 45 -10.22 5.57 3.61
N PRO A 46 -11.12 4.56 3.70
CA PRO A 46 -11.28 3.78 4.93
C PRO A 46 -10.03 2.91 5.09
N LEU A 47 -8.87 3.54 5.22
CA LEU A 47 -7.64 2.88 5.56
C LEU A 47 -7.75 2.57 7.05
N ARG A 48 -8.36 1.43 7.36
CA ARG A 48 -8.19 0.83 8.68
C ARG A 48 -6.68 0.68 8.86
N THR A 49 -6.08 1.46 9.76
CA THR A 49 -4.63 1.42 10.05
C THR A 49 -4.18 -0.01 10.34
N TRP A 50 -5.07 -0.81 10.93
CA TRP A 50 -4.89 -2.24 11.21
C TRP A 50 -4.85 -3.15 9.97
N ASN A 51 -5.47 -2.75 8.84
CA ASN A 51 -5.51 -3.58 7.62
C ASN A 51 -4.51 -3.14 6.55
N TYR A 52 -3.92 -1.95 6.68
CA TYR A 52 -3.06 -1.37 5.65
C TYR A 52 -1.74 -0.88 6.26
N SER A 53 -1.59 0.43 6.46
CA SER A 53 -0.37 1.02 7.02
C SER A 53 -0.65 2.37 7.66
N VAL A 54 0.03 2.61 8.78
CA VAL A 54 0.08 3.92 9.44
C VAL A 54 0.59 5.02 8.50
N HIS A 55 1.47 4.70 7.54
CA HIS A 55 2.04 5.68 6.63
C HIS A 55 1.00 6.28 5.68
N LEU A 56 0.04 5.48 5.19
CA LEU A 56 -1.04 6.00 4.35
C LEU A 56 -2.03 6.86 5.15
N LEU A 57 -2.25 6.54 6.44
CA LEU A 57 -3.03 7.40 7.32
C LEU A 57 -2.34 8.75 7.51
N LEU A 58 -1.04 8.73 7.84
CA LEU A 58 -0.27 9.96 8.03
C LEU A 58 -0.30 10.85 6.79
N GLN A 59 -0.19 10.26 5.59
CA GLN A 59 -0.29 11.01 4.34
C GLN A 59 -1.68 11.62 4.13
N GLN A 60 -2.75 10.95 4.58
CA GLN A 60 -4.11 11.50 4.56
C GLN A 60 -4.27 12.66 5.57
N LEU A 61 -3.59 12.60 6.71
CA LEU A 61 -3.57 13.69 7.69
C LEU A 61 -2.81 14.91 7.13
N VAL A 62 -1.68 14.71 6.44
CA VAL A 62 -0.98 15.80 5.72
C VAL A 62 -1.92 16.44 4.69
N TRP A 63 -2.61 15.64 3.88
CA TRP A 63 -3.60 16.17 2.94
C TRP A 63 -4.71 16.96 3.66
N MET A 64 -5.19 16.48 4.81
CA MET A 64 -6.20 17.16 5.60
C MET A 64 -5.70 18.47 6.22
N GLN A 65 -4.41 18.58 6.56
CA GLN A 65 -3.81 19.85 6.98
C GLN A 65 -3.93 20.88 5.84
N ASP A 66 -3.59 20.48 4.61
CA ASP A 66 -3.59 21.36 3.43
C ASP A 66 -5.03 21.75 2.99
N HIS A 67 -5.99 20.85 3.22
CA HIS A 67 -7.38 20.99 2.79
C HIS A 67 -8.34 21.13 3.99
N TRP A 68 -7.84 21.65 5.11
CA TRP A 68 -8.62 21.75 6.36
C TRP A 68 -9.93 22.52 6.17
N HIS A 69 -9.88 23.57 5.34
CA HIS A 69 -11.03 24.38 4.95
C HIS A 69 -12.14 23.59 4.23
N GLU A 70 -11.82 22.45 3.60
CA GLU A 70 -12.83 21.56 2.99
C GLU A 70 -13.48 20.62 4.02
N CYS A 71 -12.84 20.44 5.18
CA CYS A 71 -13.21 19.43 6.17
C CYS A 71 -13.86 20.03 7.43
N ALA A 72 -13.58 21.29 7.74
CA ALA A 72 -14.03 21.97 8.94
C ALA A 72 -14.97 23.14 8.65
N ALA A 73 -15.68 23.60 9.68
CA ALA A 73 -16.49 24.81 9.59
C ALA A 73 -15.62 26.05 9.31
N ASP A 74 -16.18 27.03 8.61
CA ASP A 74 -15.50 28.27 8.26
C ASP A 74 -14.86 28.93 9.50
N GLY A 75 -13.57 29.26 9.40
CA GLY A 75 -12.79 29.89 10.46
C GLY A 75 -12.29 28.97 11.56
N ALA A 76 -12.59 27.66 11.52
CA ALA A 76 -12.04 26.71 12.48
C ALA A 76 -10.51 26.54 12.26
N PRO A 77 -9.67 26.69 13.30
CA PRO A 77 -8.22 26.49 13.16
C PRO A 77 -7.89 25.02 12.89
N CYS A 78 -6.88 24.77 12.05
CA CYS A 78 -6.40 23.41 11.79
C CYS A 78 -5.60 22.90 13.00
N PRO A 79 -5.95 21.73 13.57
CA PRO A 79 -5.21 21.16 14.69
C PRO A 79 -3.93 20.42 14.25
N LEU A 80 -3.77 20.18 12.94
CA LEU A 80 -2.63 19.48 12.38
C LEU A 80 -1.53 20.48 12.01
N ASN A 81 -0.29 20.15 12.35
CA ASN A 81 0.86 20.97 12.04
C ASN A 81 2.07 20.10 11.74
N PHE A 82 2.15 19.57 10.51
CA PHE A 82 3.34 18.88 10.02
C PHE A 82 4.31 19.87 9.39
N ASN A 83 5.54 19.87 9.86
CA ASN A 83 6.64 20.61 9.26
C ASN A 83 7.17 19.89 7.99
N GLU A 84 8.09 20.53 7.27
CA GLU A 84 8.61 19.98 6.00
C GLU A 84 9.33 18.63 6.18
N GLU A 85 10.15 18.50 7.21
CA GLU A 85 10.87 17.25 7.50
C GLU A 85 9.90 16.10 7.82
N GLU A 86 8.85 16.39 8.60
CA GLU A 86 7.79 15.42 8.90
C GLU A 86 7.04 15.00 7.63
N ARG A 87 6.76 15.94 6.72
CA ARG A 87 6.10 15.67 5.44
C ARG A 87 6.95 14.76 4.56
N GLU A 88 8.23 15.06 4.42
CA GLU A 88 9.17 14.24 3.64
C GLU A 88 9.24 12.80 4.18
N LEU A 89 9.32 12.62 5.50
CA LEU A 89 9.33 11.31 6.13
C LEU A 89 8.00 10.55 5.93
N ILE A 90 6.87 11.24 6.02
CA ILE A 90 5.55 10.66 5.79
C ILE A 90 5.42 10.19 4.33
N ASP A 91 5.81 11.01 3.37
CA ASP A 91 5.77 10.66 1.95
C ASP A 91 6.73 9.54 1.60
N GLN A 92 7.93 9.52 2.19
CA GLN A 92 8.86 8.42 2.02
C GLN A 92 8.29 7.11 2.58
N GLY A 93 7.69 7.14 3.77
CA GLY A 93 7.04 5.97 4.37
C GLY A 93 5.86 5.45 3.54
N ALA A 94 5.01 6.35 3.03
CA ALA A 94 3.89 6.01 2.17
C ALA A 94 4.37 5.39 0.85
N TRP A 95 5.44 5.94 0.27
CA TRP A 95 6.08 5.41 -0.93
C TRP A 95 6.61 3.99 -0.71
N GLN A 96 7.36 3.77 0.38
CA GLN A 96 7.89 2.45 0.71
C GLN A 96 6.78 1.42 0.87
N PHE A 97 5.68 1.79 1.53
CA PHE A 97 4.51 0.92 1.64
C PHE A 97 3.89 0.60 0.27
N ALA A 98 3.64 1.62 -0.57
CA ALA A 98 3.04 1.42 -1.89
C ALA A 98 3.91 0.53 -2.79
N ARG A 99 5.23 0.71 -2.73
CA ARG A 99 6.18 -0.11 -3.44
C ARG A 99 6.11 -1.57 -3.01
N ARG A 100 6.14 -1.85 -1.70
CA ARG A 100 5.98 -3.20 -1.14
C ARG A 100 4.65 -3.86 -1.56
N MET A 101 3.56 -3.10 -1.49
CA MET A 101 2.24 -3.58 -1.92
C MET A 101 2.21 -3.97 -3.40
N THR A 102 2.84 -3.16 -4.25
CA THR A 102 2.86 -3.41 -5.69
C THR A 102 3.66 -4.67 -6.02
N TYR A 103 4.83 -4.86 -5.41
CA TYR A 103 5.61 -6.08 -5.58
C TYR A 103 4.85 -7.32 -5.09
N ARG A 104 4.17 -7.21 -3.94
CA ARG A 104 3.31 -8.30 -3.45
C ARG A 104 2.21 -8.65 -4.45
N TRP A 105 1.48 -7.67 -5.00
CA TRP A 105 0.41 -7.95 -5.97
C TRP A 105 0.93 -8.56 -7.27
N MET A 106 2.12 -8.14 -7.72
CA MET A 106 2.77 -8.77 -8.86
C MET A 106 3.07 -10.24 -8.58
N LEU A 107 3.60 -10.53 -7.39
CA LEU A 107 3.91 -11.89 -6.96
C LEU A 107 2.64 -12.76 -6.80
N GLU A 108 1.60 -12.22 -6.15
CA GLU A 108 0.29 -12.88 -6.05
C GLU A 108 -0.29 -13.23 -7.43
N SER A 109 -0.19 -12.29 -8.37
CA SER A 109 -0.67 -12.50 -9.74
C SER A 109 0.15 -13.53 -10.49
N ALA A 110 1.48 -13.55 -10.31
CA ALA A 110 2.37 -14.49 -10.98
C ALA A 110 2.22 -15.92 -10.44
N VAL A 111 2.03 -16.07 -9.13
CA VAL A 111 1.87 -17.37 -8.45
C VAL A 111 0.43 -17.90 -8.56
N GLY A 112 -0.54 -17.05 -8.93
CA GLY A 112 -1.96 -17.41 -8.96
C GLY A 112 -2.57 -17.52 -7.55
N ALA A 113 -1.97 -16.86 -6.57
CA ALA A 113 -2.45 -16.87 -5.19
C ALA A 113 -3.71 -16.00 -5.04
N GLY A 114 -4.70 -16.50 -4.31
CA GLY A 114 -5.85 -15.72 -3.86
C GLY A 114 -5.44 -14.59 -2.91
N ASN A 115 -6.36 -13.68 -2.60
CA ASN A 115 -6.11 -12.56 -1.68
C ASN A 115 -5.74 -13.01 -0.25
N ASP A 116 -6.04 -14.27 0.11
CA ASP A 116 -5.71 -14.92 1.38
C ASP A 116 -4.39 -15.70 1.33
N GLY A 117 -3.64 -15.62 0.22
CA GLY A 117 -2.39 -16.34 -0.02
C GLY A 117 -2.58 -17.82 -0.34
N ARG A 118 -3.82 -18.28 -0.55
CA ARG A 118 -4.09 -19.69 -0.87
C ARG A 118 -4.09 -19.93 -2.36
N VAL A 119 -3.70 -21.15 -2.73
CA VAL A 119 -3.81 -21.69 -4.08
C VAL A 119 -4.60 -22.99 -4.05
N PRO A 120 -5.29 -23.35 -5.14
CA PRO A 120 -5.89 -24.68 -5.29
C PRO A 120 -4.87 -25.80 -5.06
N THR A 121 -5.29 -26.91 -4.44
CA THR A 121 -4.38 -28.01 -4.07
C THR A 121 -3.67 -28.62 -5.28
N ASP A 122 -4.35 -28.71 -6.41
CA ASP A 122 -3.83 -29.17 -7.69
C ASP A 122 -2.78 -28.23 -8.30
N GLN A 123 -2.75 -26.97 -7.87
CA GLN A 123 -1.80 -25.95 -8.33
C GLN A 123 -0.68 -25.68 -7.31
N TYR A 124 -0.71 -26.32 -6.14
CA TYR A 124 0.22 -26.05 -5.05
C TYR A 124 1.69 -26.28 -5.44
N ALA A 125 1.99 -27.37 -6.13
CA ALA A 125 3.36 -27.71 -6.52
C ALA A 125 3.94 -26.66 -7.49
N GLU A 126 3.16 -26.23 -8.48
CA GLU A 126 3.55 -25.20 -9.44
C GLU A 126 3.73 -23.84 -8.77
N ALA A 127 2.76 -23.42 -7.95
CA ALA A 127 2.82 -22.21 -7.17
C ALA A 127 4.05 -22.18 -6.25
N ARG A 128 4.39 -23.32 -5.64
CA ARG A 128 5.57 -23.46 -4.79
C ARG A 128 6.86 -23.26 -5.56
N MET A 129 7.00 -23.89 -6.73
CA MET A 129 8.17 -23.73 -7.59
C MET A 129 8.35 -22.27 -8.04
N LEU A 130 7.26 -21.58 -8.40
CA LEU A 130 7.30 -20.17 -8.75
C LEU A 130 7.72 -19.31 -7.55
N CYS A 131 7.15 -19.55 -6.37
CA CYS A 131 7.56 -18.87 -5.14
C CYS A 131 9.04 -19.05 -4.83
N ASP A 132 9.57 -20.26 -4.97
CA ASP A 132 10.98 -20.55 -4.70
C ASP A 132 11.90 -19.84 -5.72
N ALA A 133 11.49 -19.76 -7.00
CA ALA A 133 12.21 -19.00 -8.02
C ALA A 133 12.22 -17.48 -7.71
N PHE A 134 11.06 -16.92 -7.36
CA PHE A 134 10.96 -15.50 -6.99
C PHE A 134 11.72 -15.17 -5.71
N ALA A 135 11.76 -16.08 -4.74
CA ALA A 135 12.49 -15.88 -3.48
C ALA A 135 14.01 -15.76 -3.72
N GLN A 136 14.56 -16.45 -4.71
CA GLN A 136 15.99 -16.36 -5.05
C GLN A 136 16.38 -15.01 -5.63
N GLU A 137 15.46 -14.36 -6.34
CA GLU A 137 15.67 -13.05 -6.96
C GLU A 137 15.14 -11.89 -6.09
N TRP A 138 14.63 -12.20 -4.89
CA TRP A 138 13.98 -11.21 -4.04
C TRP A 138 15.00 -10.32 -3.34
N ASN A 139 14.94 -9.02 -3.63
CA ASN A 139 15.77 -8.03 -2.96
C ASN A 139 15.15 -7.62 -1.61
N THR A 140 15.59 -8.23 -0.51
CA THR A 140 15.04 -7.94 0.83
C THR A 140 15.30 -6.53 1.32
N ASP A 141 16.43 -5.95 0.94
CA ASP A 141 16.80 -4.59 1.35
C ASP A 141 15.89 -3.56 0.70
N GLU A 142 15.49 -3.83 -0.54
CA GLU A 142 14.65 -2.91 -1.31
C GLU A 142 13.15 -3.18 -1.15
N TRP A 143 12.74 -4.45 -1.13
CA TRP A 143 11.34 -4.87 -1.21
C TRP A 143 10.77 -5.37 0.12
N GLY A 144 11.61 -5.42 1.17
CA GLY A 144 11.24 -5.96 2.48
C GLY A 144 11.29 -7.49 2.50
N PRO A 145 10.83 -8.12 3.59
CA PRO A 145 10.83 -9.58 3.70
C PRO A 145 9.96 -10.22 2.61
N PHE A 146 10.40 -11.36 2.10
CA PHE A 146 9.63 -12.11 1.11
C PHE A 146 8.25 -12.49 1.69
N PRO A 147 7.13 -12.21 0.98
CA PRO A 147 5.80 -12.22 1.58
C PRO A 147 5.15 -13.61 1.69
N PHE A 148 5.69 -14.63 1.01
CA PHE A 148 5.17 -16.00 1.02
C PHE A 148 6.07 -16.94 1.82
N GLN A 149 5.48 -17.68 2.76
CA GLN A 149 6.17 -18.67 3.58
C GLN A 149 5.36 -19.96 3.59
N ASP A 150 6.04 -21.11 3.56
CA ASP A 150 5.36 -22.41 3.67
C ASP A 150 4.68 -22.55 5.03
N GLY A 151 3.39 -22.87 5.04
CA GLY A 151 2.59 -23.01 6.27
C GLY A 151 2.52 -21.75 7.16
N GLY A 152 3.11 -20.63 6.75
CA GLY A 152 3.17 -19.38 7.50
C GLY A 152 1.97 -18.49 7.24
N ARG A 153 1.66 -17.60 8.19
CA ARG A 153 0.79 -16.45 7.90
C ARG A 153 1.57 -15.49 7.00
N SER A 154 0.95 -14.94 5.95
CA SER A 154 1.56 -13.83 5.19
C SER A 154 2.01 -12.74 6.14
N ALA A 155 3.24 -12.23 5.95
CA ALA A 155 4.00 -11.38 6.88
C ALA A 155 3.42 -9.96 7.11
N MET A 156 2.11 -9.76 6.97
CA MET A 156 1.45 -8.46 7.16
C MET A 156 1.00 -8.18 8.61
N ASN A 157 1.15 -9.13 9.52
CA ASN A 157 0.75 -8.98 10.92
C ASN A 157 1.93 -8.87 11.90
N SER A 158 3.15 -8.68 11.38
CA SER A 158 4.39 -8.56 12.17
C SER A 158 5.09 -7.25 11.88
#